data_AF-A0A1Q7IF10-F1
#
_entry.id   AF-A0A1Q7IF10-F1
#
_cell.length_a   1.000
_cell.length_b   1.000
_cell.length_c   1.000
_cell.angle_alpha   90.00
_cell.angle_beta   90.00
_cell.angle_gamma   90.00
#
_symmetry.space_group_name_H-M   'P 1'
#
loop_
_entity.id
_entity.type
_entity.pdbx_description
1 polymer ?
#
loop_
_entity_poly.entity_id
_entity_poly.type
_entity_poly.pdbx_seq_one_letter_code
_entity_poly.pdbx_strand_id
1 'polypeptide(L)'
;MQALDPIRLLHQLEQLQQAVFRCASGCSAVIAPLPSVTMRVFSVDDCSVATLPEVRNVADPTVGLETLYREQERRKRVLGWRRTHKDPFEGEWEQIFSWLVANPERSSGDIFRELQHRSPGRYQPLQIRTLQRGMRKIRASLLEARKEQWQEEVIRGPSPSPVSERCSTGIS
;
A
#
# COMPACT_ATOMS: atom_id res chain seq x y z
N MET A 1 -12.67 -27.77 -3.61
CA MET A 1 -12.16 -26.49 -3.04
C MET A 1 -13.37 -25.63 -2.76
N GLN A 2 -13.68 -25.34 -1.48
CA GLN A 2 -14.81 -24.49 -1.11
C GLN A 2 -14.50 -23.03 -1.50
N ALA A 3 -15.40 -22.40 -2.26
CA ALA A 3 -15.29 -20.99 -2.63
C ALA A 3 -15.94 -20.14 -1.54
N LEU A 4 -15.26 -19.07 -1.12
CA LEU A 4 -15.78 -18.12 -0.13
C LEU A 4 -16.82 -17.21 -0.79
N ASP A 5 -17.94 -16.97 -0.10
CA ASP A 5 -18.96 -16.00 -0.52
C ASP A 5 -18.50 -14.56 -0.22
N PRO A 6 -18.20 -13.73 -1.24
CA PRO A 6 -17.64 -12.40 -1.04
C PRO A 6 -18.62 -11.43 -0.37
N ILE A 7 -19.94 -11.63 -0.55
CA ILE A 7 -20.96 -10.75 0.05
C ILE A 7 -21.09 -11.01 1.55
N ARG A 8 -21.02 -12.29 1.94
CA ARG A 8 -21.03 -12.66 3.36
C ARG A 8 -19.75 -12.24 4.07
N LEU A 9 -18.61 -12.36 3.40
CA LEU A 9 -17.32 -11.90 3.92
C LEU A 9 -17.32 -10.39 4.16
N LEU A 10 -17.88 -9.61 3.23
CA LEU A 10 -18.03 -8.16 3.39
C LEU A 10 -18.90 -7.80 4.60
N HIS A 11 -20.06 -8.44 4.75
CA HIS A 11 -20.92 -8.23 5.91
C HIS A 11 -20.23 -8.58 7.24
N GLN A 12 -19.42 -9.64 7.27
CA GLN A 12 -18.65 -9.99 8.46
C GLN A 12 -17.58 -8.93 8.77
N LEU A 13 -16.88 -8.43 7.76
CA LEU A 13 -15.93 -7.32 7.92
C LEU A 13 -16.61 -6.06 8.46
N GLU A 14 -17.76 -5.68 7.91
CA GLU A 14 -18.52 -4.52 8.38
C GLU A 14 -18.97 -4.67 9.84
N GLN A 15 -19.41 -5.87 10.24
CA GLN A 15 -19.78 -6.15 11.64
C GLN A 15 -18.59 -5.99 12.59
N LEU A 16 -17.41 -6.48 12.19
CA LEU A 16 -16.18 -6.35 12.98
C LEU A 16 -15.73 -4.89 13.06
N GLN A 17 -15.74 -4.16 11.95
CA GLN A 17 -15.41 -2.74 11.91
C GLN A 17 -16.36 -1.93 12.81
N GLN A 18 -17.66 -2.20 12.77
CA GLN A 18 -18.65 -1.53 13.61
C GLN A 18 -18.48 -1.86 15.11
N ALA A 19 -18.04 -3.07 15.44
CA ALA A 19 -17.73 -3.46 16.81
C ALA A 19 -16.51 -2.69 17.34
N VAL A 20 -15.43 -2.65 16.56
CA VAL A 20 -14.21 -1.88 16.89
C VAL A 20 -14.53 -0.39 17.02
N PHE A 21 -15.29 0.17 16.08
CA PHE A 21 -15.66 1.58 16.11
C PHE A 21 -16.50 1.93 17.35
N ARG A 22 -17.42 1.06 17.78
CA ARG A 22 -18.19 1.26 19.02
C ARG A 22 -17.30 1.24 20.26
N CYS A 23 -16.34 0.32 20.34
CA CYS A 23 -15.39 0.27 21.46
C CYS A 23 -14.45 1.48 21.48
N ALA A 24 -13.99 1.94 20.31
CA ALA A 24 -13.10 3.09 20.20
C ALA A 24 -13.81 4.43 20.47
N SER A 25 -15.07 4.57 20.02
CA SER A 25 -15.86 5.79 20.19
C SER A 25 -16.53 5.90 21.57
N GLY A 26 -16.57 4.80 22.32
CA GLY A 26 -17.19 4.69 23.64
C GLY A 26 -16.26 4.92 24.83
N CYS A 27 -14.98 5.28 24.62
CA CYS A 27 -14.07 5.64 25.71
C CYS A 27 -14.36 7.06 26.24
N SER A 28 -15.54 7.26 26.83
CA SER A 28 -15.74 8.25 27.88
C SER A 28 -15.80 7.48 29.19
N ALA A 29 -14.86 7.80 30.09
CA ALA A 29 -14.67 7.13 31.36
C ALA A 29 -15.89 7.31 32.28
N VAL A 30 -16.89 6.43 32.18
CA VAL A 30 -17.87 6.19 33.23
C VAL A 30 -18.25 4.71 33.21
N ILE A 31 -18.05 4.06 34.34
CA ILE A 31 -18.30 2.64 34.60
C ILE A 31 -19.77 2.32 34.31
N ALA A 32 -20.02 1.43 33.34
CA ALA A 32 -21.29 0.74 33.16
C ALA A 32 -21.04 -0.78 33.13
N PRO A 33 -21.96 -1.62 33.67
CA PRO A 33 -21.70 -3.04 33.85
C PRO A 33 -21.65 -3.74 32.49
N LEU A 34 -20.59 -4.53 32.30
CA LEU A 34 -20.33 -5.37 31.12
C LEU A 34 -21.52 -6.31 30.87
N PRO A 35 -22.28 -6.21 29.76
CA PRO A 35 -23.00 -7.38 29.27
C PRO A 35 -21.94 -8.36 28.76
N SER A 36 -21.94 -9.59 29.29
CA SER A 36 -21.04 -10.67 28.92
C SER A 36 -20.79 -10.69 27.41
N VAL A 37 -19.62 -10.19 27.01
CA VAL A 37 -19.20 -10.20 25.60
C VAL A 37 -18.88 -11.65 25.28
N THR A 38 -19.86 -12.36 24.75
CA THR A 38 -19.64 -13.67 24.13
C THR A 38 -18.66 -13.42 22.97
N MET A 39 -17.39 -13.77 23.18
CA MET A 39 -16.39 -13.70 22.12
C MET A 39 -16.91 -14.49 20.92
N ARG A 40 -17.17 -13.79 19.82
CA ARG A 40 -17.51 -14.44 18.56
C ARG A 40 -16.23 -14.99 17.97
N VAL A 41 -16.05 -16.30 18.10
CA VAL A 41 -14.98 -17.03 17.41
C VAL A 41 -15.37 -17.17 15.94
N PHE A 42 -14.49 -16.73 15.05
CA PHE A 42 -14.67 -16.86 13.61
C PHE A 42 -14.41 -18.32 13.21
N SER A 43 -15.43 -18.98 12.64
CA SER A 43 -15.29 -20.30 12.01
C SER A 43 -15.45 -20.17 10.49
N VAL A 44 -14.47 -20.69 9.75
CA VAL A 44 -14.44 -20.66 8.27
C VAL A 44 -15.51 -21.57 7.67
N ASP A 45 -15.93 -22.61 8.40
CA ASP A 45 -16.89 -23.60 7.94
C ASP A 45 -18.30 -23.01 7.73
N ASP A 46 -18.65 -21.97 8.51
CA ASP A 46 -19.95 -21.27 8.45
C ASP A 46 -20.12 -20.39 7.19
N CYS A 47 -19.04 -20.20 6.41
CA CYS A 47 -19.00 -19.33 5.24
C CYS A 47 -19.03 -20.07 3.91
N SER A 48 -19.19 -21.40 3.91
CA SER A 48 -19.26 -22.18 2.66
C SER A 48 -20.70 -22.35 2.17
N VAL A 49 -20.94 -22.04 0.89
CA VAL A 49 -22.13 -22.50 0.16
C VAL A 49 -21.64 -23.34 -1.01
N ALA A 50 -22.17 -24.54 -1.12
CA ALA A 50 -21.94 -25.42 -2.25
C ALA A 50 -22.58 -24.81 -3.51
N THR A 51 -21.70 -24.41 -4.44
CA THR A 51 -21.99 -24.11 -5.85
C THR A 51 -22.68 -22.77 -6.11
N LEU A 52 -21.89 -21.77 -6.53
CA LEU A 52 -22.37 -20.62 -7.29
C LEU A 52 -21.92 -20.72 -8.76
N PRO A 53 -22.72 -20.21 -9.72
CA PRO A 53 -22.39 -20.26 -11.14
C PRO A 53 -21.19 -19.35 -11.46
N GLU A 54 -20.41 -19.84 -12.41
CA GLU A 54 -19.21 -19.26 -13.02
C GLU A 54 -19.31 -17.74 -13.23
N VAL A 55 -18.61 -16.98 -12.37
CA VAL A 55 -18.41 -15.54 -12.54
C VAL A 55 -17.50 -15.36 -13.75
N ARG A 56 -18.10 -14.96 -14.87
CA ARG A 56 -17.39 -14.53 -16.07
C ARG A 56 -16.35 -13.49 -15.68
N ASN A 57 -15.08 -13.81 -15.93
CA ASN A 57 -13.92 -12.95 -15.72
C ASN A 57 -14.24 -11.48 -16.09
N VAL A 58 -14.40 -10.64 -15.06
CA VAL A 58 -14.38 -9.19 -15.23
C VAL A 58 -12.95 -8.87 -15.62
N ALA A 59 -12.76 -8.48 -16.88
CA ALA A 59 -11.46 -8.06 -17.38
C ALA A 59 -10.89 -7.00 -16.43
N ASP A 60 -9.65 -7.24 -16.00
CA ASP A 60 -8.90 -6.36 -15.12
C ASP A 60 -9.00 -4.91 -15.61
N PRO A 61 -9.53 -3.96 -14.80
CA PRO A 61 -9.70 -2.57 -15.19
C PRO A 61 -8.38 -1.87 -15.60
N THR A 62 -7.22 -2.44 -15.22
CA THR A 62 -5.93 -1.95 -15.70
C THR A 62 -5.74 -2.13 -17.21
N VAL A 63 -6.28 -3.21 -17.80
CA VAL A 63 -6.19 -3.50 -19.25
C VAL A 63 -6.89 -2.41 -20.07
N GLY A 64 -8.05 -1.93 -19.59
CA GLY A 64 -8.75 -0.81 -20.23
C GLY A 64 -7.92 0.49 -20.19
N LEU A 65 -7.27 0.75 -19.06
CA LEU A 65 -6.43 1.95 -18.87
C LEU A 65 -5.18 1.93 -19.76
N GLU A 66 -4.52 0.77 -19.89
CA GLU A 66 -3.37 0.59 -20.78
C GLU A 66 -3.74 0.81 -22.25
N THR A 67 -4.92 0.33 -22.65
CA THR A 67 -5.43 0.47 -24.03
C THR A 67 -5.65 1.94 -24.37
N LEU A 68 -6.25 2.70 -23.45
CA LEU A 68 -6.44 4.15 -23.59
C LEU A 68 -5.10 4.90 -23.66
N TYR A 69 -4.11 4.50 -22.83
CA TYR A 69 -2.79 5.10 -22.86
C TYR A 69 -2.05 4.87 -24.18
N ARG A 70 -2.13 3.65 -24.73
CA ARG A 70 -1.54 3.32 -26.05
C ARG A 70 -2.18 4.12 -27.18
N GLU A 71 -3.52 4.24 -27.19
CA GLU A 71 -4.24 5.02 -28.19
C GLU A 71 -3.91 6.51 -28.09
N GLN A 72 -3.76 7.04 -26.88
CA GLN A 72 -3.34 8.42 -26.65
C GLN A 72 -1.93 8.68 -27.19
N GLU A 73 -0.96 7.80 -26.92
CA GLU A 73 0.40 7.94 -27.44
C GLU A 73 0.46 7.74 -28.97
N ARG A 74 -0.43 6.93 -29.55
CA ARG A 74 -0.59 6.81 -31.01
C ARG A 74 -1.05 8.13 -31.62
N ARG A 75 -2.08 8.77 -31.05
CA ARG A 75 -2.58 10.09 -31.49
C ARG A 75 -1.51 11.18 -31.39
N LYS A 76 -0.73 11.21 -30.31
CA LYS A 76 0.39 12.16 -30.16
C LYS A 76 1.45 12.00 -31.26
N ARG A 77 1.77 10.76 -31.63
CA ARG A 77 2.69 10.46 -32.74
C ARG A 77 2.12 10.89 -34.10
N VAL A 78 0.85 10.60 -34.36
CA VAL A 78 0.15 11.00 -35.60
C VAL A 78 0.06 12.52 -35.74
N LEU A 79 -0.24 13.23 -34.64
CA LEU A 79 -0.35 14.69 -34.63
C LEU A 79 1.01 15.41 -34.62
N GLY A 80 2.13 14.70 -34.58
CA GLY A 80 3.46 15.31 -34.53
C GLY A 80 3.72 16.15 -33.27
N TRP A 81 2.90 16.00 -32.21
CA TRP A 81 3.06 16.72 -30.94
C TRP A 81 4.32 16.21 -30.25
N ARG A 82 5.48 16.82 -30.55
CA ARG A 82 6.70 16.59 -29.77
C ARG A 82 6.39 16.92 -28.31
N ARG A 83 6.77 16.05 -27.37
CA ARG A 83 6.85 16.43 -25.94
C ARG A 83 7.75 17.67 -25.87
N THR A 84 7.16 18.85 -25.77
CA THR A 84 7.86 20.12 -26.05
C THR A 84 8.80 20.54 -24.92
N HIS A 85 9.01 19.73 -23.89
CA HIS A 85 9.93 20.10 -22.83
C HIS A 85 10.66 18.90 -22.25
N LYS A 86 11.99 19.04 -22.12
CA LYS A 86 12.81 18.20 -21.25
C LYS A 86 12.29 18.32 -19.82
N ASP A 87 12.40 17.25 -19.04
CA ASP A 87 11.98 17.26 -17.65
C ASP A 87 12.80 18.30 -16.87
N PRO A 88 12.17 19.34 -16.28
CA PRO A 88 12.91 20.37 -15.55
C PRO A 88 13.65 19.83 -14.32
N PHE A 89 13.27 18.64 -13.83
CA PHE A 89 13.89 17.98 -12.67
C PHE A 89 14.88 16.89 -13.05
N GLU A 90 15.23 16.76 -14.34
CA GLU A 90 16.30 15.87 -14.78
C GLU A 90 17.60 16.20 -14.02
N GLY A 91 18.19 15.18 -13.37
CA GLY A 91 19.36 15.31 -12.49
C GLY A 91 19.05 15.59 -11.01
N GLU A 92 17.84 16.07 -10.66
CA GLU A 92 17.45 16.32 -9.26
C GLU A 92 16.69 15.15 -8.64
N TRP A 93 16.22 14.21 -9.45
CA TRP A 93 15.38 13.11 -9.00
C TRP A 93 16.05 12.23 -7.94
N GLU A 94 17.36 12.01 -8.03
CA GLU A 94 18.12 11.26 -7.03
C GLU A 94 18.12 11.97 -5.67
N GLN A 95 18.29 13.29 -5.68
CA GLN A 95 18.24 14.11 -4.47
C GLN A 95 16.84 14.17 -3.87
N ILE A 96 15.81 14.32 -4.72
CA ILE A 96 14.41 14.29 -4.29
C ILE A 96 14.06 12.92 -3.69
N PHE A 97 14.57 11.84 -4.30
CA PHE A 97 14.41 10.49 -3.79
C PHE A 97 15.01 10.33 -2.39
N SER A 98 16.25 10.77 -2.19
CA SER A 98 16.90 10.68 -0.87
C SER A 98 16.17 11.50 0.21
N TRP A 99 15.64 12.67 -0.13
CA TRP A 99 14.78 13.44 0.79
C TRP A 99 13.49 12.70 1.15
N LEU A 100 12.88 12.01 0.20
CA LEU A 100 11.66 11.23 0.43
C LEU A 100 11.93 9.95 1.23
N VAL A 101 13.10 9.32 1.06
CA VAL A 101 13.52 8.20 1.91
C VAL A 101 13.75 8.67 3.35
N ALA A 102 14.42 9.80 3.54
CA ALA A 102 14.67 10.35 4.87
C ALA A 102 13.38 10.83 5.57
N ASN A 103 12.47 11.47 4.81
CA ASN A 103 11.23 12.04 5.34
C ASN A 103 10.06 11.82 4.36
N PRO A 104 9.35 10.69 4.42
CA PRO A 104 8.30 10.34 3.46
C PRO A 104 7.07 11.27 3.50
N GLU A 105 6.78 11.85 4.67
CA GLU A 105 5.67 12.78 4.90
C GLU A 105 5.88 14.16 4.29
N ARG A 106 7.11 14.47 3.83
CA ARG A 106 7.45 15.80 3.32
C ARG A 106 6.59 16.18 2.13
N SER A 107 6.00 17.38 2.17
CA SER A 107 5.06 17.80 1.12
C SER A 107 5.78 18.15 -0.18
N SER A 108 5.07 18.00 -1.31
CA SER A 108 5.58 18.44 -2.62
C SER A 108 5.89 19.93 -2.67
N GLY A 109 5.15 20.76 -1.92
CA GLY A 109 5.40 22.20 -1.84
C GLY A 109 6.68 22.54 -1.09
N ASP A 110 7.01 21.79 -0.03
CA ASP A 110 8.26 21.97 0.71
C ASP A 110 9.48 21.60 -0.12
N ILE A 111 9.41 20.46 -0.82
CA ILE A 111 10.47 20.04 -1.75
C ILE A 111 10.62 21.05 -2.88
N PHE A 112 9.51 21.55 -3.43
CA PHE A 112 9.55 22.54 -4.52
C PHE A 112 10.18 23.86 -4.08
N ARG A 113 9.83 24.38 -2.90
CA ARG A 113 10.47 25.58 -2.32
C ARG A 113 11.95 25.37 -2.07
N GLU A 114 12.34 24.22 -1.53
CA GLU A 114 13.74 23.88 -1.30
C GLU A 114 14.53 23.88 -2.62
N LEU A 115 13.99 23.27 -3.67
CA LEU A 115 14.59 23.30 -5.01
C LEU A 115 14.72 24.72 -5.56
N GLN A 116 13.68 25.55 -5.41
CA GLN A 116 13.73 26.97 -5.81
C GLN A 116 14.75 27.78 -5.01
N HIS A 117 14.93 27.48 -3.72
CA HIS A 117 15.92 28.14 -2.87
C HIS A 117 17.35 27.79 -3.28
N ARG A 118 17.60 26.52 -3.61
CA ARG A 118 18.92 26.03 -4.08
C ARG A 118 19.29 26.51 -5.47
N SER A 119 18.30 26.73 -6.34
CA SER A 119 18.51 27.18 -7.71
C SER A 119 17.46 28.24 -8.08
N PRO A 120 17.64 29.50 -7.63
CA PRO A 120 16.70 30.56 -7.92
C PRO A 120 16.58 30.79 -9.43
N GLY A 121 15.35 30.93 -9.91
CA GLY A 121 15.05 31.14 -11.33
C GLY A 121 15.05 29.88 -12.21
N ARG A 122 15.53 28.73 -11.72
CA ARG A 122 15.53 27.46 -12.48
C ARG A 122 14.14 26.83 -12.60
N TYR A 123 13.33 26.91 -11.53
CA TYR A 123 12.03 26.24 -11.47
C TYR A 123 10.86 27.23 -11.48
N GLN A 124 9.97 27.06 -12.45
CA GLN A 124 8.76 27.86 -12.58
C GLN A 124 7.59 27.27 -11.79
N PRO A 125 6.72 28.09 -11.17
CA PRO A 125 5.60 27.60 -10.36
C PRO A 125 4.69 26.58 -11.07
N LEU A 126 4.53 26.69 -12.40
CA LEU A 126 3.73 25.76 -13.21
C LEU A 126 4.29 24.33 -13.23
N GLN A 127 5.57 24.13 -12.89
CA GLN A 127 6.25 22.83 -12.90
C GLN A 127 5.96 21.99 -11.66
N ILE A 128 5.29 22.53 -10.64
CA ILE A 128 4.96 21.79 -9.41
C ILE A 128 4.17 20.50 -9.68
N ARG A 129 3.32 20.49 -10.72
CA ARG A 129 2.57 19.29 -11.12
C ARG A 129 3.47 18.17 -11.65
N THR A 130 4.56 18.53 -12.33
CA THR A 130 5.57 17.56 -12.80
C THR A 130 6.30 16.95 -11.61
N LEU A 131 6.69 17.78 -10.63
CA LEU A 131 7.29 17.30 -9.38
C LEU A 131 6.36 16.34 -8.65
N GLN A 132 5.12 16.74 -8.40
CA GLN A 132 4.09 15.92 -7.73
C GLN A 132 3.87 14.57 -8.41
N ARG A 133 3.92 14.53 -9.75
CA ARG A 133 3.78 13.29 -10.50
C ARG A 133 4.98 12.37 -10.31
N GLY A 134 6.21 12.89 -10.35
CA GLY A 134 7.40 12.10 -10.06
C GLY A 134 7.45 11.59 -8.62
N MET A 135 7.14 12.46 -7.65
CA MET A 135 7.06 12.08 -6.23
C MET A 135 6.03 10.97 -5.98
N ARG A 136 4.87 10.99 -6.65
CA ARG A 136 3.88 9.90 -6.55
C ARG A 136 4.45 8.56 -7.00
N LYS A 137 5.24 8.54 -8.08
CA LYS A 137 5.91 7.31 -8.56
C LYS A 137 6.96 6.83 -7.56
N ILE A 138 7.76 7.75 -7.02
CA ILE A 138 8.76 7.44 -5.99
C ILE A 138 8.08 6.82 -4.77
N ARG A 139 7.03 7.45 -4.25
CA ARG A 139 6.28 6.96 -3.09
C ARG A 139 5.65 5.58 -3.34
N ALA A 140 5.11 5.35 -4.53
CA ALA A 140 4.60 4.03 -4.91
C ALA A 140 5.72 2.98 -4.90
N SER A 141 6.88 3.27 -5.50
CA SER A 141 8.03 2.38 -5.49
C SER A 141 8.55 2.08 -4.09
N LEU A 142 8.64 3.09 -3.22
CA LEU A 142 9.05 2.92 -1.82
C LEU A 142 8.05 2.07 -1.02
N LEU A 143 6.75 2.23 -1.30
CA LEU A 143 5.71 1.45 -0.64
C LEU A 143 5.77 -0.03 -1.05
N GLU A 144 5.97 -0.32 -2.33
CA GLU A 144 6.12 -1.71 -2.80
C GLU A 144 7.38 -2.36 -2.24
N ALA A 145 8.52 -1.67 -2.25
CA ALA A 145 9.76 -2.18 -1.63
C ALA A 145 9.59 -2.47 -0.13
N ARG A 146 8.84 -1.63 0.59
CA ARG A 146 8.51 -1.89 2.01
C ARG A 146 7.64 -3.14 2.14
N LYS A 147 6.60 -3.32 1.32
CA LYS A 147 5.71 -4.50 1.40
C LYS A 147 6.48 -5.80 1.21
N GLU A 148 7.42 -5.84 0.27
CA GLU A 148 8.28 -7.01 0.03
C GLU A 148 9.11 -7.38 1.29
N GLN A 149 9.64 -6.38 1.99
CA GLN A 149 10.39 -6.60 3.24
C GLN A 149 9.53 -7.23 4.35
N TRP A 150 8.27 -6.80 4.50
CA TRP A 150 7.36 -7.42 5.48
C TRP A 150 6.95 -8.85 5.11
N GLN A 151 6.87 -9.18 3.82
CA GLN A 151 6.59 -10.56 3.40
C GLN A 151 7.76 -11.51 3.75
N GLU A 152 9.00 -11.08 3.54
CA GLU A 152 10.18 -11.91 3.85
C GLU A 152 10.33 -12.16 5.37
N GLU A 153 10.08 -11.14 6.20
CA GLU A 153 10.18 -11.26 7.67
C GLU A 153 9.04 -12.09 8.28
N VAL A 154 7.82 -12.00 7.75
CA VAL A 154 6.66 -12.75 8.29
C VAL A 154 6.69 -14.23 7.86
N ILE A 155 7.26 -14.54 6.70
CA ILE A 155 7.36 -15.94 6.22
C ILE A 155 8.51 -16.70 6.91
N ARG A 156 9.55 -15.99 7.36
CA ARG A 156 10.67 -16.59 8.11
C ARG A 156 10.53 -16.33 9.60
N GLY A 157 9.61 -17.03 10.26
CA GLY A 157 9.65 -17.17 11.71
C GLY A 157 11.06 -17.59 12.17
N PRO A 158 11.53 -17.16 13.35
CA PRO A 158 12.87 -17.51 13.82
C PRO A 158 12.99 -19.03 13.81
N SER A 159 13.86 -19.56 12.95
CA SER A 159 14.16 -20.98 12.95
C SER A 159 14.68 -21.32 14.35
N PRO A 160 14.12 -22.33 15.03
CA PRO A 160 14.65 -22.74 16.31
C PRO A 160 16.12 -23.10 16.09
N SER A 161 16.98 -22.34 16.74
CA SER A 161 18.41 -22.64 16.80
C SER A 161 18.54 -24.09 17.26
N PRO A 162 19.40 -24.92 16.64
CA PRO A 162 19.58 -26.29 17.09
C PRO A 162 20.06 -26.22 18.54
N VAL A 163 19.19 -26.64 19.46
CA VAL A 163 19.50 -26.84 20.86
C VAL A 163 20.69 -27.79 20.87
N SER A 164 21.84 -27.26 21.28
CA SER A 164 23.04 -28.06 21.46
C SER A 164 22.78 -29.00 22.63
N GLU A 165 22.28 -30.19 22.33
CA GLU A 165 22.28 -31.32 23.23
C GLU A 165 23.73 -31.68 23.51
N ARG A 166 24.29 -31.10 24.58
CA ARG A 166 25.53 -31.55 25.17
C ARG A 166 25.18 -32.51 26.29
N CYS A 167 24.87 -33.74 25.92
CA CYS A 167 24.90 -34.88 26.83
C CYS A 167 26.37 -35.31 26.93
N SER A 168 26.99 -35.19 28.12
CA SER A 168 28.18 -35.95 28.52
C SER A 168 28.34 -35.88 30.05
N THR A 169 27.78 -36.89 30.69
CA THR A 169 28.40 -37.77 31.71
C THR A 169 29.53 -37.22 32.58
N GLY A 170 29.34 -37.31 33.91
CA GLY A 170 30.44 -37.46 34.86
C GLY A 170 30.22 -36.79 36.21
N ILE A 171 29.57 -37.47 37.16
CA ILE A 171 29.78 -37.18 38.59
C ILE A 171 30.03 -38.51 39.31
N SER A 172 31.28 -38.62 39.75
CA SER A 172 31.89 -39.31 40.91
C SER A 172 31.31 -40.63 41.42
#